data_AF-A0A937PA33-F1
#
_entry.id   AF-A0A937PA33-F1
#
_cell.length_a   1.000
_cell.length_b   1.000
_cell.length_c   1.000
_cell.angle_alpha   90.00
_cell.angle_beta   90.00
_cell.angle_gamma   90.00
#
_symmetry.space_group_name_H-M   'P 1'
#
loop_
_entity.id
_entity.type
_entity.pdbx_description
1 polymer ?
#
loop_
_entity_poly.entity_id
_entity_poly.type
_entity_poly.pdbx_seq_one_letter_code
_entity_poly.pdbx_strand_id
1 'polypeptide(L)' 'MKIGEAGYKQNRKQGKWYIWDDSVTKRFEMEFKHGKKTGTWFQWDENGELIKEQIFD' A
#
# COMPACT_ATOMS: atom_id res chain seq x y z
N MET A 1 -11.15 -7.72 -4.87
CA MET A 1 -9.86 -7.17 -4.36
C MET A 1 -8.95 -6.83 -5.53
N LYS A 2 -8.66 -5.55 -5.72
CA LYS A 2 -7.72 -5.08 -6.73
C LYS A 2 -6.46 -4.62 -6.01
N ILE A 3 -5.33 -5.25 -6.31
CA ILE A 3 -4.04 -4.98 -5.66
C ILE A 3 -3.27 -4.10 -6.64
N GLY A 4 -3.09 -2.83 -6.28
CA GLY A 4 -2.52 -1.77 -7.10
C GLY A 4 -1.12 -2.05 -7.62
N GLU A 5 -0.87 -1.47 -8.78
CA GLU A 5 0.28 -1.67 -9.65
C GLU A 5 1.58 -1.13 -9.03
N ALA A 6 2.29 -2.00 -8.33
CA ALA A 6 3.71 -1.82 -8.06
C ALA A 6 4.48 -2.97 -8.69
N GLY A 7 5.25 -2.63 -9.72
CA GLY A 7 6.03 -3.60 -10.48
C GLY A 7 7.08 -4.31 -9.64
N TYR A 8 7.28 -5.59 -9.91
CA TYR A 8 8.42 -6.30 -9.36
C TYR A 8 9.68 -5.86 -10.13
N LYS A 9 10.62 -5.20 -9.44
CA LYS A 9 11.95 -4.94 -10.03
C LYS A 9 12.91 -6.02 -9.51
N GLN A 10 13.48 -6.80 -10.41
CA GLN A 10 14.44 -7.87 -10.09
C GLN A 10 13.90 -8.90 -9.06
N ASN A 11 12.67 -9.38 -9.23
CA ASN A 11 11.99 -10.30 -8.29
C ASN A 11 11.75 -9.73 -6.89
N ARG A 12 11.90 -8.42 -6.69
CA ARG A 12 11.62 -7.74 -5.41
C ARG A 12 10.48 -6.76 -5.57
N LYS A 13 9.61 -6.69 -4.57
CA LYS A 13 8.53 -5.70 -4.51
C LYS A 13 9.15 -4.30 -4.54
N GLN A 14 8.74 -3.49 -5.50
CA GLN A 14 9.19 -2.10 -5.60
C GLN A 14 8.05 -1.19 -6.03
N GLY A 15 7.99 -0.01 -5.41
CA GLY A 15 6.95 0.99 -5.64
C GLY A 15 5.84 0.95 -4.59
N LYS A 16 4.79 1.74 -4.86
CA LYS A 16 3.64 1.89 -3.97
C LYS A 16 2.56 0.89 -4.33
N TRP A 17 2.20 0.08 -3.35
CA TRP A 17 1.15 -0.91 -3.39
C TRP A 17 -0.10 -0.32 -2.77
N TYR A 18 -1.21 -0.44 -3.46
CA TYR A 18 -2.50 0.01 -2.98
C TYR A 18 -3.42 -1.20 -2.86
N ILE A 19 -4.18 -1.30 -1.79
CA ILE A 19 -5.23 -2.32 -1.68
C ILE A 19 -6.54 -1.57 -1.67
N TRP A 20 -7.39 -1.88 -2.64
CA TRP A 20 -8.76 -1.39 -2.69
C TRP A 20 -9.72 -2.54 -2.38
N ASP A 21 -10.75 -2.19 -1.62
CA ASP A 21 -11.90 -3.05 -1.41
C ASP A 21 -12.79 -3.11 -2.66
N ASP A 22 -13.77 -4.02 -2.69
CA ASP A 22 -14.76 -4.12 -3.79
C ASP A 22 -15.53 -2.79 -3.95
N SER A 23 -15.72 -2.08 -2.85
CA SER A 23 -16.33 -0.75 -2.81
C SER A 23 -15.46 0.39 -3.35
N VAL A 24 -14.32 0.11 -3.99
CA VAL A 24 -13.35 1.09 -4.52
C VAL A 24 -12.67 1.95 -3.44
N THR A 25 -13.07 1.80 -2.17
CA THR A 25 -12.41 2.44 -1.03
C THR A 25 -11.01 1.88 -0.87
N LYS A 26 -10.01 2.77 -0.89
CA LYS A 26 -8.62 2.43 -0.58
C LYS A 26 -8.56 1.99 0.88
N ARG A 27 -8.04 0.79 1.14
CA ARG A 27 -7.89 0.21 2.49
C ARG A 27 -6.46 0.26 2.97
N PHE A 28 -5.51 0.08 2.07
CA PHE A 28 -4.09 0.11 2.42
C PHE A 28 -3.27 0.76 1.32
N GLU A 29 -2.22 1.47 1.73
CA GLU A 29 -1.20 2.04 0.88
C GLU A 29 0.10 1.70 1.55
N MET A 30 0.97 1.03 0.82
CA MET A 30 2.19 0.45 1.33
C MET A 30 3.29 0.74 0.34
N GLU A 31 4.40 1.30 0.80
CA GLU A 31 5.54 1.49 -0.06
C GLU A 31 6.61 0.41 0.19
N PHE A 32 7.15 -0.10 -0.92
CA PHE A 32 8.21 -1.10 -0.92
C PHE A 32 9.37 -0.64 -1.78
N LYS A 33 10.59 -0.84 -1.30
CA LYS A 33 11.82 -0.53 -2.04
C LYS A 33 12.79 -1.67 -1.84
N HIS A 34 13.20 -2.28 -2.96
CA HIS A 34 14.06 -3.46 -2.97
C HIS A 34 13.54 -4.61 -2.08
N GLY A 35 12.21 -4.78 -1.97
CA GLY A 35 11.58 -5.82 -1.16
C GLY A 35 11.46 -5.50 0.33
N LYS A 36 11.96 -4.34 0.79
CA LYS A 36 11.76 -3.85 2.15
C LYS A 36 10.59 -2.88 2.22
N LYS A 37 9.86 -2.90 3.33
CA LYS A 37 8.85 -1.89 3.65
C LYS A 37 9.58 -0.58 3.93
N THR A 38 9.31 0.46 3.16
CA THR A 38 9.89 1.80 3.34
C THR A 38 8.81 2.81 3.00
N GLY A 39 9.04 4.09 3.29
CA GLY A 39 8.09 5.16 3.06
C GLY A 39 6.89 5.07 3.99
N THR A 40 5.83 5.78 3.62
CA THR A 40 4.64 5.89 4.47
C THR A 40 3.61 4.85 4.11
N TRP A 41 3.18 4.11 5.13
CA TRP A 41 2.09 3.16 5.06
C TRP A 41 0.87 3.79 5.65
N PHE A 42 -0.25 3.67 4.95
CA PHE A 42 -1.51 4.21 5.37
C PHE A 42 -2.55 3.09 5.37
N GLN A 43 -3.43 3.13 6.36
CA GLN A 43 -4.55 2.23 6.51
C GLN A 43 -5.81 3.06 6.69
N TRP A 44 -6.84 2.70 5.94
CA TRP A 44 -8.14 3.36 5.99
C TRP A 44 -9.24 2.37 6.38
N ASP A 45 -10.26 2.92 7.03
CA ASP A 45 -11.49 2.20 7.39
C ASP A 45 -12.41 2.00 6.17
N GLU A 46 -13.54 1.31 6.36
CA GLU A 46 -14.58 1.10 5.33
C GLU A 46 -15.14 2.42 4.82
N ASN A 47 -15.15 3.43 5.68
CA ASN A 47 -15.59 4.79 5.38
C ASN A 47 -14.56 5.62 4.61
N GLY A 48 -13.34 5.09 4.37
CA GLY A 48 -12.24 5.82 3.74
C GLY A 48 -11.52 6.79 4.68
N GLU A 49 -11.79 6.72 5.99
CA GLU A 49 -11.09 7.50 7.01
C GLU A 49 -9.75 6.87 7.36
N LEU A 50 -8.71 7.70 7.49
CA LEU A 50 -7.37 7.21 7.81
C LEU A 50 -7.35 6.77 9.29
N ILE A 51 -7.17 5.48 9.52
CA ILE A 51 -7.11 4.90 10.86
C ILE A 51 -5.68 4.70 11.34
N LYS A 52 -4.73 4.58 10.41
CA LYS A 52 -3.34 4.35 10.76
C LYS A 52 -2.41 4.91 9.71
N GLU A 53 -1.40 5.62 10.16
CA GLU A 53 -0.23 5.95 9.36
C GLU A 53 1.02 5.42 10.06
N GLN A 54 1.94 4.87 9.28
CA GLN A 54 3.22 4.39 9.80
C GLN A 54 4.31 4.66 8.78
N ILE A 55 5.32 5.40 9.21
CA ILE A 55 6.47 5.74 8.37
C ILE A 55 7.58 4.71 8.64
N PHE A 56 8.11 4.14 7.56
CA PHE A 56 9.22 3.20 7.58
C PHE A 56 10.43 3.83 6.87
N ASP A 57 11.61 3.71 7.47
CA ASP A 57 12.89 4.14 6.87
C ASP A 57 13.47 3.05 5.95
#